data_AF-A0A841I4B5-F1
#
_entry.id   AF-A0A841I4B5-F1
#
_cell.length_a   1.000
_cell.length_b   1.000
_cell.length_c   1.000
_cell.angle_alpha   90.00
_cell.angle_beta   90.00
_cell.angle_gamma   90.00
#
_symmetry.space_group_name_H-M   'P 1'
#
loop_
_entity.id
_entity.type
_entity.pdbx_description
1 polymer ?
#
loop_
_entity_poly.entity_id
_entity_poly.type
_entity_poly.pdbx_seq_one_letter_code
_entity_poly.pdbx_strand_id
1 'polypeptide(L)'
;MGYRKLSDQVRMLKNPQRSDVFVRLFRTAVREGRFDAAYLPERFELPKVYARRDNAGESYRKDARDMVFEVSPDFERWFAELDSELNSSKRRRRIKPSLEAYEQGLIDFRAAAEETRRKMMASQEKGQKLGRSRGKTRRATRSPGAEPAAQR
;
A
#
# COMPACT_ATOMS: atom_id res chain seq x y z
N MET A 1 -20.93 -20.59 -20.48
CA MET A 1 -20.08 -20.45 -19.27
C MET A 1 -18.95 -21.44 -19.38
N GLY A 2 -17.71 -20.99 -19.16
CA GLY A 2 -16.53 -21.84 -19.26
C GLY A 2 -15.60 -21.57 -18.09
N TYR A 3 -14.84 -22.57 -17.69
CA TYR A 3 -13.80 -22.40 -16.69
C TYR A 3 -12.53 -21.87 -17.34
N ARG A 4 -11.83 -20.99 -16.63
CA ARG A 4 -10.53 -20.48 -17.08
C ARG A 4 -9.52 -20.51 -15.94
N LYS A 5 -8.26 -20.73 -16.29
CA LYS A 5 -7.15 -20.62 -15.35
C LYS A 5 -6.78 -19.15 -15.12
N LEU A 6 -6.37 -18.84 -13.90
CA LEU A 6 -5.88 -17.52 -13.53
C LEU A 6 -4.62 -17.16 -14.34
N SER A 7 -3.75 -18.15 -14.60
CA SER A 7 -2.57 -17.99 -15.46
C SER A 7 -2.92 -17.50 -16.87
N ASP A 8 -3.94 -18.07 -17.50
CA ASP A 8 -4.42 -17.64 -18.82
C ASP A 8 -4.99 -16.22 -18.78
N GLN A 9 -5.80 -15.92 -17.77
CA GLN A 9 -6.38 -14.59 -17.62
C GLN A 9 -5.33 -13.50 -17.39
N VAL A 10 -4.27 -13.81 -16.64
CA VAL A 10 -3.14 -12.90 -16.41
C VAL A 10 -2.40 -12.59 -17.72
N ARG A 11 -2.31 -13.55 -18.65
CA ARG A 11 -1.70 -13.33 -19.97
C ARG A 11 -2.53 -12.41 -20.86
N MET A 12 -3.84 -12.28 -20.60
CA MET A 12 -4.75 -11.39 -21.34
C MET A 12 -4.70 -9.94 -20.87
N LEU A 13 -3.97 -9.63 -19.78
CA LEU A 13 -3.80 -8.25 -19.32
C LEU A 13 -3.03 -7.42 -20.35
N LYS A 14 -3.52 -6.23 -20.66
CA LYS A 14 -2.81 -5.29 -21.56
C LYS A 14 -1.49 -4.82 -20.95
N ASN A 15 -1.40 -4.80 -19.62
CA ASN A 15 -0.18 -4.43 -18.89
C ASN A 15 0.32 -5.59 -18.00
N PRO A 16 1.22 -6.44 -18.53
CA PRO A 16 1.76 -7.59 -17.79
C PRO A 16 2.51 -7.21 -16.49
N GLN A 17 3.03 -5.98 -16.39
CA GLN A 17 3.72 -5.48 -15.19
C GLN A 17 2.77 -5.17 -14.02
N ARG A 18 1.46 -5.24 -14.23
CA ARG A 18 0.42 -5.09 -13.20
C ARG A 18 -0.20 -6.43 -12.79
N SER A 19 0.31 -7.54 -13.31
CA SER A 19 -0.20 -8.90 -13.03
C SER A 19 -0.28 -9.22 -11.53
N ASP A 20 0.65 -8.71 -10.72
CA ASP A 20 0.63 -8.88 -9.26
C ASP A 20 -0.51 -8.12 -8.55
N VAL A 21 -0.89 -6.95 -9.06
CA VAL A 21 -2.02 -6.18 -8.55
C VAL A 21 -3.32 -6.87 -8.94
N PHE A 22 -3.43 -7.31 -10.19
CA PHE A 22 -4.57 -8.08 -10.67
C PHE A 22 -4.82 -9.34 -9.83
N VAL A 23 -3.81 -10.20 -9.65
CA VAL A 23 -3.94 -11.44 -8.87
C VAL A 23 -4.35 -11.15 -7.41
N ARG A 24 -3.87 -10.05 -6.84
CA ARG A 24 -4.26 -9.63 -5.49
C ARG A 24 -5.74 -9.23 -5.43
N LEU A 25 -6.19 -8.39 -6.36
CA LEU A 25 -7.58 -7.94 -6.42
C LEU A 25 -8.54 -9.10 -6.73
N PHE A 26 -8.15 -9.99 -7.64
CA PHE A 26 -8.89 -11.21 -7.94
C PHE A 26 -9.08 -12.08 -6.68
N ARG A 27 -8.01 -12.34 -5.93
CA ARG A 27 -8.09 -13.11 -4.68
C ARG A 27 -8.96 -12.43 -3.62
N THR A 28 -8.94 -11.10 -3.56
CA THR A 28 -9.85 -10.36 -2.69
C THR A 28 -11.30 -10.56 -3.13
N ALA A 29 -11.60 -10.43 -4.42
CA ALA A 29 -12.95 -10.64 -4.96
C ALA A 29 -13.48 -12.07 -4.71
N VAL A 30 -12.62 -13.09 -4.86
CA VAL A 30 -12.96 -14.48 -4.51
C VAL A 30 -13.22 -14.62 -3.00
N ARG A 31 -12.40 -14.00 -2.15
CA ARG A 31 -12.60 -14.03 -0.69
C ARG A 31 -13.89 -13.34 -0.26
N GLU A 32 -14.31 -12.30 -0.98
CA GLU A 32 -15.57 -11.59 -0.78
C GLU A 32 -16.78 -12.35 -1.36
N GLY A 33 -16.57 -13.50 -2.02
CA GLY A 33 -17.63 -14.30 -2.63
C GLY A 33 -18.21 -13.68 -3.92
N ARG A 34 -17.49 -12.76 -4.57
CA ARG A 34 -17.92 -12.14 -5.83
C ARG A 34 -17.74 -13.07 -7.03
N PHE A 35 -16.78 -14.00 -6.94
CA PHE A 35 -16.49 -15.00 -7.96
C PHE A 35 -16.11 -16.33 -7.31
N ASP A 36 -16.58 -17.42 -7.88
CA ASP A 36 -16.21 -18.76 -7.47
C ASP A 36 -14.90 -19.20 -8.13
N ALA A 37 -13.94 -19.60 -7.31
CA ALA A 37 -12.65 -20.09 -7.77
C ALA A 37 -12.10 -21.18 -6.87
N ALA A 38 -11.44 -22.18 -7.47
CA ALA A 38 -10.78 -23.27 -6.79
C ALA A 38 -9.27 -23.21 -7.02
N TYR A 39 -8.49 -23.55 -5.99
CA TYR A 39 -7.04 -23.67 -6.15
C TYR A 39 -6.67 -24.89 -6.99
N LEU A 40 -5.67 -24.72 -7.85
CA LEU A 40 -4.99 -25.83 -8.52
C LEU A 40 -3.68 -26.16 -7.77
N PRO A 41 -3.18 -27.40 -7.87
CA PRO A 41 -1.88 -27.77 -7.30
C PRO A 41 -0.72 -27.05 -8.01
N GLU A 42 -0.95 -26.57 -9.22
CA GLU A 42 0.03 -25.88 -10.06
C GLU A 42 0.31 -24.45 -9.57
N ARG A 43 1.52 -23.98 -9.88
CA ARG A 43 1.93 -22.59 -9.70
C ARG A 43 2.42 -22.06 -11.03
N PHE A 44 2.28 -20.77 -11.24
CA PHE A 44 2.77 -20.09 -12.43
C PHE A 44 3.60 -18.86 -12.05
N GLU A 45 4.61 -18.56 -12.87
CA GLU A 45 5.39 -17.33 -12.75
C GLU A 45 4.56 -16.14 -13.25
N LEU A 46 4.54 -15.06 -12.49
CA LEU A 46 3.93 -13.81 -12.93
C LEU A 46 4.83 -13.15 -13.99
N PRO A 47 4.25 -12.58 -15.07
CA PRO A 47 5.01 -11.84 -16.09
C PRO A 47 5.75 -10.61 -15.54
N LYS A 48 5.36 -10.14 -14.34
CA LYS A 48 5.94 -8.95 -13.72
C LYS A 48 7.36 -9.23 -13.25
N VAL A 49 8.28 -8.38 -13.71
CA VAL A 49 9.70 -8.42 -13.33
C VAL A 49 9.98 -7.37 -12.27
N TYR A 50 10.52 -7.80 -11.13
CA TYR A 50 10.89 -6.93 -10.01
C TYR A 50 12.40 -6.70 -10.00
N ALA A 51 12.82 -5.45 -9.82
CA ALA A 51 14.22 -5.12 -9.56
C ALA A 51 14.58 -5.43 -8.09
N ARG A 52 15.74 -6.05 -7.86
CA ARG A 52 16.29 -6.16 -6.50
C ARG A 52 16.88 -4.82 -6.08
N ARG A 53 16.64 -4.43 -4.83
CA ARG A 53 17.16 -3.17 -4.27
C ARG A 53 18.65 -3.27 -3.94
N ASP A 54 19.12 -4.49 -3.66
CA ASP A 54 20.41 -4.73 -3.01
C ASP A 54 21.51 -5.17 -4.00
N ASN A 55 21.15 -5.55 -5.23
CA ASN A 55 22.07 -5.86 -6.33
C ASN A 55 21.62 -5.14 -7.60
N ALA A 56 22.37 -4.11 -7.98
CA ALA A 56 22.12 -3.37 -9.22
C ALA A 56 22.23 -4.30 -10.43
N GLY A 57 21.11 -4.61 -11.07
CA GLY A 57 21.04 -5.42 -12.30
C GLY A 57 20.33 -6.78 -12.13
N GLU A 58 20.14 -7.27 -10.91
CA GLU A 58 19.37 -8.50 -10.69
C GLU A 58 17.87 -8.24 -10.67
N SER A 59 17.16 -9.03 -11.45
CA SER A 59 15.71 -9.03 -11.48
C SER A 59 15.16 -10.39 -11.09
N TYR A 60 13.97 -10.42 -10.47
CA TYR A 60 13.30 -11.66 -10.10
C TYR A 60 11.83 -11.59 -10.46
N ARG A 61 11.23 -12.77 -10.68
CA ARG A 61 9.78 -12.93 -10.86
C ARG A 61 9.17 -13.54 -9.61
N LYS A 62 7.86 -13.39 -9.46
CA LYS A 62 7.12 -13.96 -8.34
C LYS A 62 6.20 -15.05 -8.84
N ASP A 63 6.07 -16.09 -8.03
CA ASP A 63 5.16 -17.20 -8.34
C ASP A 63 3.83 -17.03 -7.63
N ALA A 64 2.75 -17.32 -8.33
CA ALA A 64 1.41 -17.40 -7.77
C ALA A 64 0.87 -18.84 -7.88
N ARG A 65 0.09 -19.28 -6.88
CA ARG A 65 -0.77 -20.45 -7.02
C ARG A 65 -1.79 -20.18 -8.11
N ASP A 66 -1.92 -21.14 -9.03
CA ASP A 66 -2.94 -21.07 -10.06
C ASP A 66 -4.32 -21.36 -9.46
N MET A 67 -5.34 -20.79 -10.08
CA MET A 67 -6.73 -20.94 -9.67
C MET A 67 -7.57 -21.15 -10.91
N VAL A 68 -8.53 -22.06 -10.83
CA VAL A 68 -9.58 -22.19 -11.85
C VAL A 68 -10.81 -21.46 -11.36
N PHE A 69 -11.46 -20.69 -12.23
CA PHE A 69 -12.65 -19.92 -11.89
C PHE A 69 -13.65 -19.96 -13.05
N GLU A 70 -14.91 -19.70 -12.74
CA GLU A 70 -15.96 -19.61 -13.75
C GLU A 70 -15.93 -18.23 -14.43
N VAL A 71 -15.88 -18.22 -15.76
CA VAL A 71 -15.99 -17.00 -16.56
C VAL A 71 -17.47 -16.67 -16.75
N SER A 72 -17.97 -15.79 -15.88
CA SER A 72 -19.29 -15.18 -16.02
C SER A 72 -19.22 -13.85 -16.78
N PRO A 73 -20.34 -13.37 -17.35
CA PRO A 73 -20.40 -12.04 -17.96
C PRO A 73 -20.04 -10.91 -16.98
N ASP A 74 -20.33 -11.10 -15.69
CA ASP A 74 -19.98 -10.15 -14.63
C ASP A 74 -18.47 -10.08 -14.42
N PHE A 75 -17.81 -11.24 -14.46
CA PHE A 75 -16.36 -11.31 -14.42
C PHE A 75 -15.72 -10.59 -15.62
N GLU A 76 -16.23 -10.81 -16.84
CA GLU A 76 -15.67 -10.16 -18.03
C GLU A 76 -15.78 -8.63 -17.97
N ARG A 77 -16.91 -8.10 -17.49
CA ARG A 77 -17.07 -6.65 -17.26
C ARG A 77 -16.10 -6.15 -16.20
N TRP A 78 -16.03 -6.83 -15.06
CA TRP A 78 -15.08 -6.49 -13.99
C TRP A 78 -13.64 -6.52 -14.47
N PHE A 79 -13.26 -7.52 -15.27
CA PHE A 79 -11.93 -7.64 -15.84
C PHE A 79 -11.63 -6.49 -16.81
N ALA A 80 -12.56 -6.14 -17.69
CA ALA A 80 -12.38 -5.06 -18.65
C ALA A 80 -12.22 -3.69 -17.97
N GLU A 81 -13.03 -3.43 -16.93
CA GLU A 81 -12.90 -2.23 -16.09
C GLU A 81 -11.55 -2.20 -15.37
N LEU A 82 -11.16 -3.31 -14.74
CA LEU A 82 -9.91 -3.41 -14.00
C LEU A 82 -8.69 -3.29 -14.93
N ASP A 83 -8.68 -3.95 -16.09
CA ASP A 83 -7.60 -3.82 -17.07
C ASP A 83 -7.46 -2.37 -17.56
N SER A 84 -8.59 -1.70 -17.80
CA SER A 84 -8.61 -0.26 -18.13
C SER A 84 -8.05 0.60 -16.99
N GLU A 85 -8.42 0.34 -15.73
CA GLU A 85 -7.90 1.07 -14.57
C GLU A 85 -6.40 0.84 -14.37
N LEU A 86 -5.95 -0.41 -14.45
CA LEU A 86 -4.55 -0.78 -14.29
C LEU A 86 -3.65 -0.15 -15.37
N ASN A 87 -4.21 0.06 -16.57
CA ASN A 87 -3.51 0.69 -17.69
C ASN A 87 -3.62 2.21 -17.66
N SER A 88 -4.76 2.76 -17.25
CA SER A 88 -5.01 4.21 -17.11
C SER A 88 -4.37 4.84 -15.89
N SER A 89 -3.66 4.06 -15.05
CA SER A 89 -2.84 4.54 -13.93
C SER A 89 -1.61 5.35 -14.38
N LYS A 90 -1.82 6.37 -15.24
CA LYS A 90 -1.25 7.69 -14.99
C LYS A 90 -1.63 8.00 -13.54
N ARG A 91 -0.66 7.86 -12.62
CA ARG A 91 -0.79 8.42 -11.26
C ARG A 91 -1.48 9.76 -11.41
N ARG A 92 -2.70 9.92 -10.87
CA ARG A 92 -3.28 11.25 -10.67
C ARG A 92 -2.17 12.02 -9.99
N ARG A 93 -1.55 12.97 -10.71
CA ARG A 93 -0.44 13.75 -10.18
C ARG A 93 -1.01 14.36 -8.92
N ARG A 94 -0.49 13.95 -7.75
CA ARG A 94 -0.93 14.52 -6.49
C ARG A 94 -0.60 16.00 -6.61
N ILE A 95 -1.63 16.83 -6.82
CA ILE A 95 -1.44 18.26 -7.02
C ILE A 95 -0.73 18.74 -5.77
N LYS A 96 0.47 19.30 -5.96
CA LYS A 96 1.22 19.82 -4.82
C LYS A 96 0.40 20.99 -4.29
N PRO A 97 0.16 21.07 -2.97
CA PRO A 97 -0.48 22.24 -2.41
C PRO A 97 0.44 23.45 -2.65
N SER A 98 0.09 24.25 -3.64
CA SER A 98 0.70 25.53 -4.01
C SER A 98 -0.40 26.60 -4.02
N LEU A 99 0.00 27.87 -3.93
CA LEU A 99 -0.94 29.00 -3.96
C LEU A 99 -1.86 28.93 -5.20
N GLU A 100 -1.25 28.72 -6.38
CA GLU A 100 -1.96 28.58 -7.65
C GLU A 100 -2.98 27.42 -7.64
N ALA A 101 -2.70 26.31 -6.95
CA ALA A 101 -3.61 25.18 -6.87
C ALA A 101 -4.84 25.45 -5.98
N TYR A 102 -4.71 26.33 -4.99
CA TYR A 102 -5.84 26.82 -4.20
C TYR A 102 -6.64 27.89 -4.95
N GLU A 103 -5.96 28.80 -5.65
CA GLU A 103 -6.59 29.85 -6.46
C GLU A 103 -7.39 29.28 -7.64
N GLN A 104 -6.89 28.22 -8.28
CA GLN A 104 -7.58 27.52 -9.35
C GLN A 104 -8.70 26.58 -8.86
N GLY A 105 -8.96 26.52 -7.54
CA GLY A 105 -9.99 25.64 -6.97
C GLY A 105 -9.68 24.14 -7.09
N LEU A 106 -8.45 23.78 -7.46
CA LEU A 106 -8.01 22.39 -7.60
C LEU A 106 -7.83 21.70 -6.23
N ILE A 107 -7.72 22.49 -5.16
CA ILE A 107 -7.65 22.03 -3.77
C ILE A 107 -8.61 22.89 -2.94
N ASP A 108 -9.50 22.26 -2.18
CA ASP A 108 -10.36 22.95 -1.22
C ASP A 108 -9.54 23.45 -0.03
N PHE A 109 -9.36 24.76 0.04
CA PHE A 109 -8.61 25.43 1.10
C PHE A 109 -9.20 25.18 2.49
N ARG A 110 -10.53 25.11 2.61
CA ARG A 110 -11.19 24.96 3.91
C ARG A 110 -10.98 23.56 4.47
N ALA A 111 -11.17 22.54 3.62
CA ALA A 111 -10.87 21.16 3.98
C ALA A 111 -9.38 20.97 4.32
N ALA A 112 -8.47 21.56 3.54
CA ALA A 112 -7.03 21.49 3.80
C ALA A 112 -6.61 22.21 5.10
N ALA A 113 -7.26 23.33 5.44
CA ALA A 113 -7.01 24.06 6.68
C ALA A 113 -7.46 23.26 7.92
N GLU A 114 -8.62 22.59 7.86
CA GLU A 114 -9.10 21.73 8.94
C GLU A 114 -8.18 20.52 9.18
N GLU A 115 -7.73 19.88 8.10
CA GLU A 115 -6.75 18.79 8.18
C GLU A 115 -5.42 19.28 8.79
N THR A 116 -4.98 20.48 8.42
CA THR A 116 -3.77 21.11 8.96
C THR A 116 -3.90 21.39 10.46
N ARG A 117 -5.03 21.94 10.92
CA ARG A 117 -5.30 22.15 12.35
C ARG A 117 -5.26 20.84 13.13
N ARG A 118 -5.89 19.78 12.60
CA ARG A 118 -5.89 18.45 13.23
C ARG A 118 -4.47 17.88 13.34
N LYS A 119 -3.66 18.00 12.29
CA LYS A 119 -2.25 17.55 12.30
C LYS A 119 -1.40 18.37 13.27
N MET A 120 -1.60 19.68 13.34
CA MET A 120 -0.90 20.54 14.29
C MET A 120 -1.23 20.16 15.74
N MET A 121 -2.49 19.93 16.08
CA MET A 121 -2.88 19.48 17.42
C MET A 121 -2.28 18.11 17.75
N ALA A 122 -2.34 17.15 16.82
CA ALA A 122 -1.74 15.83 17.02
C ALA A 122 -0.21 15.89 17.22
N SER A 123 0.48 16.76 16.48
CA SER A 123 1.92 16.99 16.63
C SER A 123 2.26 17.64 17.97
N GLN A 124 1.47 18.63 18.39
CA GLN A 124 1.63 19.31 19.68
C GLN A 124 1.44 18.34 20.85
N GLU A 125 0.38 17.53 20.81
CA GLU A 125 0.08 16.52 21.82
C GLU A 125 1.20 15.46 21.89
N LYS A 126 1.68 15.00 20.74
CA LYS A 126 2.83 14.08 20.65
C LYS A 126 4.09 14.71 21.25
N GLY A 127 4.37 15.98 20.96
CA GLY A 127 5.50 16.72 21.52
C GLY A 127 5.42 16.85 23.05
N GLN A 128 4.23 17.18 23.58
CA GLN A 128 4.00 17.26 25.02
C GLN A 128 4.16 15.90 25.72
N LYS A 129 3.62 14.82 25.13
CA LYS A 129 3.80 13.45 25.66
C LYS A 129 5.27 13.04 25.68
N LEU A 130 6.02 13.34 24.62
CA LEU A 130 7.45 13.04 24.53
C LEU A 130 8.30 13.89 25.49
N GLY A 131 7.92 15.15 25.72
CA GLY A 131 8.56 16.02 26.70
C GLY A 131 8.35 15.54 28.14
N ARG A 132 7.13 15.11 28.47
CA ARG A 132 6.80 14.54 29.79
C ARG A 132 7.52 13.23 30.07
N SER A 133 7.67 12.36 29.05
CA SER A 133 8.40 11.10 29.21
C SER A 133 9.90 11.34 29.44
N ARG A 134 10.53 12.25 28.68
CA ARG A 134 11.94 12.63 28.86
C ARG A 134 12.21 13.37 30.17
N GLY A 135 11.28 14.19 30.64
CA GLY A 135 11.37 14.89 31.93
C GLY A 135 11.35 13.94 33.13
N LYS A 136 10.55 12.87 33.07
CA LYS A 136 10.54 11.81 34.09
C LYS A 136 11.87 11.05 34.14
N THR A 137 12.48 10.75 33.00
CA THR A 137 13.78 10.06 32.93
C THR A 137 14.93 10.91 33.51
N ARG A 138 14.93 12.24 33.30
CA ARG A 138 15.93 13.15 33.89
C ARG A 138 15.75 13.39 35.40
N ARG A 139 14.52 13.29 35.92
CA ARG A 139 14.27 13.44 37.37
C ARG A 139 14.60 12.16 38.15
N ALA A 140 14.54 10.99 37.52
CA ALA A 140 14.97 9.72 38.13
C ALA A 140 16.50 9.61 38.31
N THR A 141 17.29 10.39 37.57
CA THR A 141 18.76 10.43 37.66
C THR A 141 19.31 11.50 38.61
N ARG A 142 18.44 12.31 39.23
CA ARG A 142 18.81 13.32 40.24
C ARG A 142 17.94 13.15 41.50
N SER A 143 18.20 12.08 42.25
CA SER A 143 17.83 11.97 43.67
C SER A 143 19.08 11.56 44.48
N PRO A 144 19.17 12.00 45.75
CA PRO A 144 20.42 12.25 46.45
C PRO A 144 20.93 10.98 47.14
N GLY A 145 22.13 10.55 46.80
CA GLY A 145 22.74 9.36 47.37
C GLY A 145 24.13 9.13 46.81
N ALA A 146 25.02 10.09 47.02
CA ALA A 146 26.44 9.92 46.77
C ALA A 146 27.18 10.24 48.08
N GLU A 147 27.23 9.25 48.96
CA GLU A 147 28.20 9.17 50.05
C GLU A 147 29.61 9.07 49.41
N PRO A 148 30.58 9.94 49.76
CA PRO A 148 31.92 9.82 49.23
C PRO A 148 32.67 8.74 50.01
N ALA A 149 32.88 7.58 49.38
CA ALA A 149 33.78 6.56 49.90
C ALA A 149 35.23 7.08 49.89
N ALA A 150 35.76 7.31 51.09
CA ALA A 150 37.17 7.56 51.34
C ALA A 150 38.01 6.31 51.01
N GLN A 151 39.17 6.51 50.38
CA GLN A 151 40.27 5.55 50.40
C GLN A 151 41.57 6.27 50.77
N ARG A 152 42.21 5.76 51.82
CA ARG A 152 43.59 6.02 52.24
C ARG A 152 44.28 4.67 52.34
#